data_AF-A0A1R3KJR4-F1
#
_entry.id   AF-A0A1R3KJR4-F1
#
_cell.length_a   1.000
_cell.length_b   1.000
_cell.length_c   1.000
_cell.angle_alpha   90.00
_cell.angle_beta   90.00
_cell.angle_gamma   90.00
#
_symmetry.space_group_name_H-M   'P 1'
#
loop_
_entity.id
_entity.type
_entity.pdbx_description
1 polymer ?
#
loop_
_entity_poly.entity_id
_entity_poly.type
_entity_poly.pdbx_seq_one_letter_code
_entity_poly.pdbx_strand_id
1 'polypeptide(L)'
;MADQDVQAWLQLNEANMPLVNEASNIFRQPEVLTEIYSRGLADKVPPSFTLLHPIQRIETLTAVSSFTSRIIEGETHETICINTLPACKAWISTSCRIDAIAATSKHSIQVMVDNPGRRARRCQNPSCPRPVKVLVHNVRGAARPSFPQNLQHAISTHRPTVILVTETRKYTQPPFLLAQSPNYQTLHRLKPLGYLGGAWFMFKHDACVAQIVDETDRDLTVGLSLC
;
A
#
# COMPACT_ATOMS: atom_id res chain seq x y z
N MET A 1 -33.55 0.08 21.26
CA MET A 1 -34.60 -0.69 20.57
C MET A 1 -34.03 -1.31 19.28
N ALA A 2 -32.86 -1.97 19.34
CA ALA A 2 -32.13 -2.44 18.16
C ALA A 2 -31.41 -3.81 18.35
N ASP A 3 -31.37 -4.36 19.56
CA ASP A 3 -30.68 -5.65 19.81
C ASP A 3 -31.54 -6.88 19.51
N GLN A 4 -32.87 -6.75 19.44
CA GLN A 4 -33.77 -7.89 19.22
C GLN A 4 -33.80 -8.40 17.76
N ASP A 5 -33.37 -7.60 16.79
CA ASP A 5 -33.51 -7.96 15.37
C ASP A 5 -32.36 -8.83 14.83
N VAL A 6 -31.15 -8.71 15.36
CA VAL A 6 -29.99 -9.46 14.82
C VAL A 6 -30.03 -10.94 15.22
N GLN A 7 -30.42 -11.26 16.45
CA GLN A 7 -30.54 -12.65 16.91
C GLN A 7 -31.66 -13.40 16.19
N ALA A 8 -32.81 -12.74 15.97
CA ALA A 8 -33.92 -13.31 15.22
C ALA A 8 -33.55 -13.54 13.74
N TRP A 9 -32.81 -12.62 13.13
CA TRP A 9 -32.37 -12.73 11.74
C TRP A 9 -31.35 -13.85 11.52
N LEU A 10 -30.43 -14.05 12.47
CA LEU A 10 -29.43 -15.11 12.43
C LEU A 10 -29.95 -16.46 12.96
N GLN A 11 -31.20 -16.53 13.42
CA GLN A 11 -31.82 -17.72 14.03
C GLN A 11 -30.99 -18.33 15.16
N LEU A 12 -30.26 -17.50 15.90
CA LEU A 12 -29.42 -17.93 17.01
C LEU A 12 -30.32 -18.20 18.22
N ASN A 13 -30.62 -19.48 18.48
CA ASN A 13 -31.20 -19.91 19.75
C ASN A 13 -30.07 -20.23 20.74
N GLU A 14 -30.26 -20.00 22.04
CA GLU A 14 -29.26 -20.32 23.08
C GLU A 14 -28.85 -21.80 23.03
N ALA A 15 -29.78 -22.69 22.67
CA ALA A 15 -29.50 -24.12 22.50
C ALA A 15 -28.57 -24.45 21.31
N ASN A 16 -28.43 -23.53 20.35
CA ASN A 16 -27.65 -23.71 19.12
C ASN A 16 -26.36 -22.86 19.11
N MET A 17 -26.08 -22.13 20.19
CA MET A 17 -24.82 -21.40 20.35
C MET A 17 -23.68 -22.40 20.52
N PRO A 18 -22.63 -22.34 19.68
CA PRO A 18 -21.48 -23.21 19.84
C PRO A 18 -20.79 -22.93 21.17
N LEU A 19 -20.24 -23.98 21.79
CA LEU A 19 -19.37 -23.82 22.95
C LEU A 19 -18.13 -22.99 22.56
N VAL A 20 -17.48 -22.33 23.53
CA VAL A 20 -16.32 -21.44 23.26
C VAL A 20 -15.22 -22.11 22.42
N ASN A 21 -14.99 -23.40 22.65
CA ASN A 21 -14.01 -24.19 21.91
C ASN A 21 -14.47 -24.52 20.48
N GLU A 22 -15.78 -24.75 20.28
CA GLU A 22 -16.39 -25.00 18.97
C GLU A 22 -16.45 -23.71 18.16
N ALA A 23 -16.81 -22.59 18.78
CA ALA A 23 -16.76 -21.26 18.19
C ALA A 23 -15.34 -20.93 17.70
N SER A 24 -14.32 -21.23 18.51
CA SER A 24 -12.91 -21.07 18.11
C SER A 24 -12.53 -21.92 16.89
N ASN A 25 -13.11 -23.11 16.74
CA ASN A 25 -12.88 -23.96 15.57
C ASN A 25 -13.61 -23.44 14.33
N ILE A 26 -14.84 -22.92 14.49
CA ILE A 26 -15.62 -22.28 13.41
C ILE A 26 -14.90 -21.03 12.90
N PHE A 27 -14.39 -20.18 13.78
CA PHE A 27 -13.60 -18.99 13.42
C PHE A 27 -12.23 -19.32 12.81
N ARG A 28 -11.81 -20.59 12.75
CA ARG A 28 -10.59 -21.00 12.04
C ARG A 28 -10.87 -21.53 10.63
N GLN A 29 -12.14 -21.72 10.26
CA GLN A 29 -12.51 -22.21 8.94
C GLN A 29 -12.27 -21.13 7.86
N PRO A 30 -11.64 -21.46 6.72
CA PRO A 30 -11.29 -20.50 5.68
C PRO A 30 -12.48 -19.73 5.09
N GLU A 31 -13.63 -20.37 4.94
CA GLU A 31 -14.84 -19.81 4.32
C GLU A 31 -15.48 -18.77 5.24
N VAL A 32 -15.59 -19.11 6.53
CA VAL A 32 -16.12 -18.22 7.58
C VAL A 32 -15.23 -16.98 7.73
N LEU A 33 -13.91 -17.18 7.77
CA LEU A 33 -12.95 -16.09 7.82
C LEU A 33 -13.06 -15.20 6.58
N THR A 34 -13.20 -15.79 5.39
CA THR A 34 -13.35 -15.02 4.14
C THR A 34 -14.55 -14.08 4.21
N GLU A 35 -15.71 -14.54 4.69
CA GLU A 35 -16.89 -13.68 4.85
C GLU A 35 -16.74 -12.62 5.95
N ILE A 36 -16.07 -12.94 7.06
CA ILE A 36 -15.78 -11.99 8.15
C ILE A 36 -14.86 -10.85 7.66
N TYR A 37 -13.87 -11.19 6.81
CA TYR A 37 -12.92 -10.21 6.25
C TYR A 37 -13.45 -9.45 5.04
N SER A 38 -14.23 -10.08 4.17
CA SER A 38 -14.73 -9.46 2.93
C SER A 38 -15.87 -8.48 3.19
N ARG A 39 -16.64 -8.68 4.28
CA ARG A 39 -17.81 -7.85 4.63
C ARG A 39 -17.57 -6.86 5.76
N GLY A 40 -16.34 -6.73 6.25
CA GLY A 40 -16.01 -5.77 7.30
C GLY A 40 -16.64 -6.07 8.67
N LEU A 41 -17.08 -7.31 8.92
CA LEU A 41 -17.55 -7.71 10.26
C LEU A 41 -16.39 -7.77 11.28
N ALA A 42 -15.20 -7.99 10.74
CA ALA A 42 -13.91 -7.67 11.31
C ALA A 42 -13.75 -6.20 11.78
N ASP A 43 -14.57 -5.24 11.36
CA ASP A 43 -14.25 -3.81 11.52
C ASP A 43 -14.74 -3.19 12.83
N LYS A 44 -15.44 -3.95 13.71
CA LYS A 44 -15.62 -3.49 15.10
C LYS A 44 -14.32 -3.56 15.91
N VAL A 45 -13.38 -4.45 15.54
CA VAL A 45 -11.95 -4.47 15.91
C VAL A 45 -11.22 -5.32 14.86
N PRO A 46 -10.26 -4.78 14.09
CA PRO A 46 -9.67 -5.48 12.95
C PRO A 46 -8.98 -6.77 13.41
N PRO A 47 -9.31 -7.95 12.88
CA PRO A 47 -8.53 -9.12 13.16
C PRO A 47 -7.18 -8.97 12.46
N SER A 48 -6.12 -9.19 13.23
CA SER A 48 -4.72 -9.15 12.82
C SER A 48 -4.33 -10.24 11.81
N PHE A 49 -5.27 -10.96 11.18
CA PHE A 49 -5.02 -12.24 10.50
C PHE A 49 -5.83 -12.51 9.23
N THR A 50 -5.50 -11.89 8.10
CA THR A 50 -6.02 -12.39 6.80
C THR A 50 -5.27 -13.68 6.42
N LEU A 51 -5.95 -14.85 6.48
CA LEU A 51 -5.37 -16.17 6.11
C LEU A 51 -5.32 -16.44 4.60
N LEU A 52 -6.07 -15.68 3.79
CA LEU A 52 -5.92 -15.78 2.35
C LEU A 52 -4.50 -15.35 1.99
N HIS A 53 -3.84 -16.13 1.13
CA HIS A 53 -2.70 -15.68 0.33
C HIS A 53 -3.29 -15.01 -0.90
N PRO A 54 -3.54 -13.69 -0.91
CA PRO A 54 -4.04 -13.02 -2.09
C PRO A 54 -3.10 -13.35 -3.23
N ILE A 55 -3.70 -13.66 -4.38
CA ILE A 55 -2.99 -13.73 -5.65
C ILE A 55 -2.27 -12.39 -5.80
N GLN A 56 -0.95 -12.42 -5.62
CA GLN A 56 -0.13 -11.23 -5.73
C GLN A 56 0.03 -10.94 -7.22
N ARG A 57 -0.67 -9.92 -7.70
CA ARG A 57 -0.46 -9.43 -9.06
C ARG A 57 0.81 -8.59 -9.07
N ILE A 58 1.82 -9.03 -9.82
CA ILE A 58 3.06 -8.28 -10.01
C ILE A 58 3.04 -7.70 -11.43
N GLU A 59 3.12 -6.39 -11.54
CA GLU A 59 3.15 -5.68 -12.82
C GLU A 59 4.40 -4.80 -12.88
N THR A 60 5.18 -4.91 -13.96
CA THR A 60 6.31 -4.02 -14.20
C THR A 60 6.00 -3.12 -15.39
N LEU A 61 6.13 -1.81 -15.18
CA LEU A 61 5.83 -0.77 -16.15
C LEU A 61 7.09 0.00 -16.47
N THR A 62 7.37 0.15 -17.76
CA THR A 62 8.43 1.05 -18.22
C THR A 62 7.77 2.29 -18.79
N ALA A 63 8.04 3.46 -18.18
CA ALA A 63 7.48 4.72 -18.61
C ALA A 63 8.01 5.08 -20.01
N VAL A 64 7.09 5.33 -20.94
CA VAL A 64 7.41 5.75 -22.31
C VAL A 64 7.38 7.27 -22.47
N SER A 65 6.87 7.99 -21.47
CA SER A 65 6.75 9.44 -21.44
C SER A 65 7.18 9.99 -20.08
N SER A 66 7.21 11.32 -19.93
CA SER A 66 7.54 11.99 -18.68
C SER A 66 6.43 11.89 -17.61
N PHE A 67 5.27 11.32 -17.94
CA PHE A 67 4.13 11.18 -17.04
C PHE A 67 3.57 9.76 -17.09
N THR A 68 3.47 9.12 -15.93
CA THR A 68 2.85 7.81 -15.78
C THR A 68 1.80 7.88 -14.67
N SER A 69 0.61 7.32 -14.90
CA SER A 69 -0.45 7.26 -13.91
C SER A 69 -1.00 5.84 -13.77
N ARG A 70 -1.31 5.45 -12.53
CA ARG A 70 -1.94 4.18 -12.19
C ARG A 70 -2.98 4.36 -11.10
N ILE A 71 -4.09 3.65 -11.25
CA ILE A 71 -5.14 3.54 -10.25
C ILE A 71 -5.04 2.15 -9.66
N ILE A 72 -5.08 2.09 -8.33
CA ILE A 72 -4.97 0.90 -7.52
C ILE A 72 -6.27 0.79 -6.72
N GLU A 73 -6.96 -0.34 -6.85
CA GLU A 73 -8.18 -0.62 -6.10
C GLU A 73 -7.80 -1.14 -4.70
N GLY A 74 -8.42 -0.62 -3.65
CA GLY A 74 -8.01 -0.86 -2.26
C GLY A 74 -8.16 -2.32 -1.80
N GLU A 75 -9.06 -3.07 -2.44
CA GLU A 75 -9.28 -4.48 -2.12
C GLU A 75 -8.39 -5.44 -2.92
N THR A 76 -7.55 -4.94 -3.84
CA THR A 76 -6.59 -5.78 -4.57
C THR A 76 -5.25 -5.85 -3.84
N HIS A 77 -4.61 -7.02 -3.84
CA HIS A 77 -3.21 -7.13 -3.40
C HIS A 77 -2.33 -7.13 -4.65
N GLU A 78 -1.68 -6.00 -4.89
CA GLU A 78 -0.88 -5.81 -6.08
C GLU A 78 0.44 -5.11 -5.79
N THR A 79 1.42 -5.45 -6.61
CA THR A 79 2.76 -4.88 -6.57
C THR A 79 3.07 -4.35 -7.97
N ILE A 80 3.24 -3.05 -8.08
CA ILE A 80 3.52 -2.37 -9.35
C ILE A 80 4.92 -1.78 -9.27
N CYS A 81 5.80 -2.12 -10.20
CA CYS A 81 7.12 -1.52 -10.33
C CYS A 81 7.12 -0.59 -11.54
N ILE A 82 7.23 0.72 -11.31
CA ILE A 82 7.30 1.75 -12.35
C ILE A 82 8.77 2.13 -12.54
N ASN A 83 9.32 1.86 -13.71
CA ASN A 83 10.64 2.31 -14.13
C ASN A 83 10.49 3.55 -14.99
N THR A 84 10.99 4.69 -14.52
CA THR A 84 10.90 5.95 -15.28
C THR A 84 11.99 6.05 -16.35
N LEU A 85 11.83 7.01 -17.25
CA LEU A 85 12.95 7.52 -18.05
C LEU A 85 14.02 8.14 -17.12
N PRO A 86 15.30 8.19 -17.53
CA PRO A 86 16.34 8.89 -16.79
C PRO A 86 15.99 10.36 -16.56
N ALA A 87 16.17 10.83 -15.32
CA ALA A 87 15.75 12.15 -14.87
C ALA A 87 16.71 12.70 -13.82
N CYS A 88 16.76 14.02 -13.66
CA CYS A 88 17.42 14.67 -12.52
C CYS A 88 16.41 14.96 -11.41
N LYS A 89 15.16 15.20 -11.79
CA LYS A 89 14.05 15.49 -10.87
C LYS A 89 12.85 14.63 -11.20
N ALA A 90 12.12 14.25 -10.16
CA ALA A 90 10.86 13.56 -10.29
C ALA A 90 9.85 14.07 -9.28
N TRP A 91 8.57 13.93 -9.60
CA TRP A 91 7.46 14.18 -8.68
C TRP A 91 6.62 12.93 -8.61
N ILE A 92 6.28 12.52 -7.39
CA ILE A 92 5.43 11.38 -7.15
C ILE A 92 4.25 11.86 -6.32
N SER A 93 3.06 11.75 -6.88
CA SER A 93 1.81 12.09 -6.21
C SER A 93 1.02 10.83 -5.91
N THR A 94 0.45 10.76 -4.72
CA THR A 94 -0.51 9.72 -4.32
C THR A 94 -1.73 10.39 -3.72
N SER A 95 -2.92 9.96 -4.13
CA SER A 95 -4.19 10.43 -3.61
C SER A 95 -5.08 9.24 -3.28
N CYS A 96 -5.76 9.28 -2.13
CA CYS A 96 -6.70 8.24 -1.70
C CYS A 96 -8.14 8.75 -1.73
N ARG A 97 -8.99 8.11 -2.54
CA ARG A 97 -10.44 8.37 -2.56
C ARG A 97 -11.19 7.20 -1.95
N ILE A 98 -12.26 7.48 -1.23
CA ILE A 98 -13.10 6.46 -0.61
C ILE A 98 -14.45 6.46 -1.30
N ASP A 99 -14.83 5.29 -1.79
CA ASP A 99 -16.19 5.02 -2.27
C ASP A 99 -17.00 4.51 -1.08
N ALA A 100 -17.81 5.39 -0.50
CA ALA A 100 -18.63 5.06 0.65
C ALA A 100 -19.73 4.04 0.33
N ILE A 101 -20.18 3.94 -0.94
CA ILE A 101 -21.22 3.02 -1.37
C ILE A 101 -20.63 1.61 -1.50
N ALA A 102 -19.47 1.50 -2.14
CA ALA A 102 -18.76 0.23 -2.28
C ALA A 102 -18.00 -0.17 -1.00
N ALA A 103 -17.85 0.75 -0.04
CA ALA A 103 -16.99 0.61 1.13
C ALA A 103 -15.54 0.22 0.74
N THR A 104 -15.04 0.80 -0.34
CA THR A 104 -13.66 0.57 -0.83
C THR A 104 -12.92 1.88 -1.00
N SER A 105 -11.61 1.78 -1.19
CA SER A 105 -10.76 2.93 -1.53
C SER A 105 -10.10 2.75 -2.88
N LYS A 106 -9.72 3.86 -3.50
CA LYS A 106 -8.94 3.92 -4.73
C LYS A 106 -7.74 4.82 -4.52
N HIS A 107 -6.56 4.32 -4.85
CA HIS A 107 -5.33 5.11 -4.82
C HIS A 107 -4.96 5.48 -6.25
N SER A 108 -4.86 6.77 -6.54
CA SER A 108 -4.26 7.25 -7.78
C SER A 108 -2.81 7.60 -7.52
N ILE A 109 -1.91 6.98 -8.26
CA ILE A 109 -0.47 7.20 -8.22
C ILE A 109 -0.05 7.84 -9.52
N GLN A 110 0.63 8.99 -9.42
CA GLN A 110 1.15 9.71 -10.55
C GLN A 110 2.66 9.88 -10.38
N VAL A 111 3.40 9.57 -11.43
CA VAL A 111 4.86 9.73 -11.48
C VAL A 111 5.18 10.64 -12.65
N MET A 112 5.79 11.78 -12.32
CA MET A 112 6.29 12.75 -13.27
C MET A 112 7.80 12.80 -13.20
N VAL A 113 8.46 12.91 -14.33
CA VAL A 113 9.90 13.14 -14.40
C VAL A 113 10.21 14.36 -15.24
N ASP A 114 11.28 15.06 -14.89
CA ASP A 114 11.82 16.06 -15.79
C ASP A 114 12.33 15.40 -17.08
N ASN A 115 12.23 16.12 -18.19
CA ASN A 115 12.78 15.64 -19.45
C ASN A 115 14.19 16.25 -19.57
N PRO A 116 15.27 15.49 -19.33
CA PRO A 116 16.62 16.04 -19.33
C PRO A 116 17.11 16.47 -20.73
N GLY A 117 16.26 16.35 -21.77
CA GLY A 117 16.61 16.64 -23.15
C GLY A 117 17.68 15.71 -23.70
N ARG A 118 18.16 15.97 -24.92
CA ARG A 118 19.15 15.11 -25.61
C ARG A 118 20.53 15.04 -24.92
N ARG A 119 20.81 15.90 -23.91
CA ARG A 119 22.13 16.03 -23.28
C ARG A 119 22.45 14.94 -22.25
N ALA A 120 21.48 14.14 -21.82
CA ALA A 120 21.67 13.09 -20.82
C ALA A 120 22.52 11.88 -21.29
N ARG A 121 22.69 11.66 -22.60
CA ARG A 121 23.16 10.37 -23.14
C ARG A 121 24.67 10.09 -23.02
N ARG A 122 25.50 11.01 -22.50
CA ARG A 122 26.97 10.85 -22.47
C ARG A 122 27.64 11.11 -21.12
N CYS A 123 26.84 11.21 -20.07
CA CYS A 123 27.32 11.75 -18.82
C CYS A 123 27.65 10.56 -17.88
N GLN A 124 28.90 10.47 -17.40
CA GLN A 124 29.39 9.41 -16.50
C GLN A 124 29.57 9.88 -15.04
N ASN A 125 29.17 11.12 -14.74
CA ASN A 125 29.31 11.73 -13.42
C ASN A 125 28.18 11.32 -12.45
N PRO A 126 28.35 11.49 -11.12
CA PRO A 126 27.30 11.23 -10.13
C PRO A 126 26.02 12.08 -10.34
N SER A 127 26.16 13.24 -10.96
CA SER A 127 25.08 14.19 -11.28
C SER A 127 24.33 13.87 -12.59
N CYS A 128 24.47 12.65 -13.10
CA CYS A 128 23.85 12.24 -14.36
C CYS A 128 22.39 11.82 -14.17
N PRO A 129 21.50 12.17 -15.12
CA PRO A 129 20.12 11.73 -15.08
C PRO A 129 20.05 10.21 -14.93
N ARG A 130 19.30 9.74 -13.94
CA ARG A 130 19.12 8.32 -13.65
C ARG A 130 17.65 7.97 -13.56
N PRO A 131 17.24 6.75 -13.98
CA PRO A 131 15.86 6.34 -13.87
C PRO A 131 15.48 6.18 -12.40
N VAL A 132 14.26 6.59 -12.06
CA VAL A 132 13.64 6.32 -10.76
C VAL A 132 12.89 5.01 -10.87
N LYS A 133 13.11 4.11 -9.90
CA LYS A 133 12.29 2.92 -9.74
C LYS A 133 11.32 3.14 -8.60
N VAL A 134 10.03 3.21 -8.91
CA VAL A 134 8.96 3.37 -7.91
C VAL A 134 8.28 2.02 -7.73
N LEU A 135 8.40 1.45 -6.53
CA LEU A 135 7.64 0.28 -6.12
C LEU A 135 6.37 0.77 -5.43
N VAL A 136 5.21 0.44 -5.99
CA VAL A 136 3.93 0.60 -5.32
C VAL A 136 3.45 -0.75 -4.85
N HIS A 137 3.20 -0.88 -3.55
CA HIS A 137 2.77 -2.13 -2.94
C HIS A 137 1.47 -1.89 -2.16
N ASN A 138 0.35 -2.35 -2.73
CA ASN A 138 -0.93 -2.34 -2.04
C ASN A 138 -1.00 -3.53 -1.10
N VAL A 139 -0.96 -3.29 0.21
CA VAL A 139 -0.82 -4.38 1.19
C VAL A 139 -2.16 -4.91 1.69
N ARG A 140 -3.24 -4.17 1.42
CA ARG A 140 -4.59 -4.48 1.94
C ARG A 140 -4.56 -4.72 3.45
N GLY A 141 -3.89 -3.85 4.19
CA GLY A 141 -3.65 -3.94 5.62
C GLY A 141 -2.22 -4.35 5.98
N ALA A 142 -1.45 -3.42 6.54
CA ALA A 142 -0.06 -3.68 6.94
C ALA A 142 0.08 -4.54 8.21
N ALA A 143 -1.03 -4.85 8.88
CA ALA A 143 -1.06 -5.76 10.03
C ALA A 143 -0.92 -7.24 9.64
N ARG A 144 -1.02 -7.55 8.34
CA ARG A 144 -1.07 -8.91 7.85
C ARG A 144 0.29 -9.61 8.04
N PRO A 145 0.32 -10.86 8.52
CA PRO A 145 1.58 -11.57 8.78
C PRO A 145 2.49 -11.75 7.56
N SER A 146 1.93 -11.83 6.36
CA SER A 146 2.68 -11.99 5.11
C SER A 146 3.29 -10.69 4.57
N PHE A 147 2.82 -9.53 5.05
CA PHE A 147 3.29 -8.23 4.56
C PHE A 147 4.82 -8.03 4.68
N PRO A 148 5.46 -8.29 5.84
CA PRO A 148 6.91 -8.13 5.98
C PRO A 148 7.69 -8.90 4.91
N GLN A 149 7.37 -10.19 4.74
CA GLN A 149 8.07 -11.07 3.81
C GLN A 149 7.84 -10.66 2.36
N ASN A 150 6.59 -10.32 2.00
CA ASN A 150 6.25 -9.90 0.65
C ASN A 150 6.93 -8.58 0.27
N LEU A 151 6.94 -7.60 1.19
CA LEU A 151 7.61 -6.33 0.96
C LEU A 151 9.12 -6.52 0.86
N GLN A 152 9.73 -7.30 1.76
CA GLN A 152 11.16 -7.60 1.71
C GLN A 152 11.55 -8.29 0.41
N HIS A 153 10.75 -9.26 -0.04
CA HIS A 153 10.93 -9.91 -1.33
C HIS A 153 10.86 -8.88 -2.48
N ALA A 154 9.83 -8.04 -2.53
CA ALA A 154 9.68 -7.02 -3.56
C ALA A 154 10.85 -6.01 -3.58
N ILE A 155 11.33 -5.57 -2.41
CA ILE A 155 12.50 -4.70 -2.28
C ILE A 155 13.75 -5.40 -2.82
N SER A 156 14.00 -6.64 -2.42
CA SER A 156 15.19 -7.41 -2.84
C SER A 156 15.20 -7.66 -4.36
N THR A 157 14.04 -7.96 -4.93
CA THR A 157 13.86 -8.28 -6.35
C THR A 157 13.98 -7.04 -7.23
N HIS A 158 13.29 -5.95 -6.88
CA HIS A 158 13.18 -4.77 -7.76
C HIS A 158 14.18 -3.67 -7.45
N ARG A 159 14.75 -3.65 -6.23
CA ARG A 159 15.68 -2.63 -5.72
C ARG A 159 15.21 -1.20 -6.01
N PRO A 160 14.03 -0.80 -5.52
CA PRO A 160 13.41 0.46 -5.89
C PRO A 160 14.15 1.67 -5.29
N THR A 161 14.05 2.83 -5.94
CA THR A 161 14.48 4.12 -5.39
C THR A 161 13.46 4.64 -4.38
N VAL A 162 12.17 4.44 -4.68
CA VAL A 162 11.03 4.88 -3.87
C VAL A 162 10.08 3.72 -3.64
N ILE A 163 9.55 3.63 -2.43
CA ILE A 163 8.53 2.67 -2.06
C ILE A 163 7.30 3.44 -1.59
N LEU A 164 6.17 3.15 -2.23
CA LEU A 164 4.84 3.57 -1.84
C LEU A 164 4.09 2.35 -1.33
N VAL A 165 3.74 2.33 -0.05
CA VAL A 165 2.87 1.29 0.50
C VAL A 165 1.48 1.88 0.61
N THR A 166 0.49 1.31 -0.08
CA THR A 166 -0.91 1.78 -0.04
C THR A 166 -1.80 0.79 0.70
N GLU A 167 -3.00 1.23 1.10
CA GLU A 167 -3.92 0.45 1.94
C GLU A 167 -3.26 -0.07 3.21
N THR A 168 -2.52 0.80 3.88
CA THR A 168 -1.84 0.40 5.11
C THR A 168 -2.85 0.07 6.21
N ARG A 169 -4.04 0.68 6.17
CA ARG A 169 -5.11 0.61 7.20
C ARG A 169 -4.63 0.96 8.61
N LYS A 170 -3.40 1.47 8.71
CA LYS A 170 -2.71 1.84 9.94
C LYS A 170 -1.82 3.04 9.65
N TYR A 171 -1.90 4.03 10.52
CA TYR A 171 -1.00 5.18 10.45
C TYR A 171 0.42 4.81 10.88
N THR A 172 0.56 3.98 11.91
CA THR A 172 1.86 3.59 12.44
C THR A 172 2.54 2.55 11.55
N GLN A 173 3.79 2.83 11.21
CA GLN A 173 4.65 1.85 10.55
C GLN A 173 5.15 0.84 11.58
N PRO A 174 5.18 -0.46 11.23
CA PRO A 174 5.71 -1.47 12.11
C PRO A 174 7.25 -1.34 12.22
N PRO A 175 7.83 -1.54 13.41
CA PRO A 175 9.28 -1.35 13.63
C PRO A 175 10.19 -2.17 12.70
N PHE A 176 9.73 -3.35 12.27
CA PHE A 176 10.52 -4.23 11.39
C PHE A 176 10.86 -3.55 10.05
N LEU A 177 10.02 -2.64 9.57
CA LEU A 177 10.11 -2.07 8.24
C LEU A 177 11.40 -1.24 8.09
N LEU A 178 11.75 -0.50 9.16
CA LEU A 178 13.02 0.24 9.25
C LEU A 178 14.20 -0.70 9.51
N ALA A 179 14.02 -1.72 10.36
CA ALA A 179 15.09 -2.67 10.68
C ALA A 179 15.54 -3.51 9.47
N GLN A 180 14.59 -3.92 8.61
CA GLN A 180 14.86 -4.75 7.43
C GLN A 180 15.25 -3.95 6.18
N SER A 181 15.04 -2.63 6.20
CA SER A 181 15.29 -1.74 5.08
C SER A 181 16.14 -0.53 5.50
N PRO A 182 17.37 -0.73 6.02
CA PRO A 182 18.17 0.34 6.62
C PRO A 182 18.55 1.45 5.63
N ASN A 183 18.55 1.14 4.33
CA ASN A 183 18.84 2.10 3.26
C ASN A 183 17.64 2.99 2.92
N TYR A 184 16.46 2.73 3.50
CA TYR A 184 15.24 3.49 3.24
C TYR A 184 14.85 4.31 4.46
N GLN A 185 14.44 5.55 4.19
CA GLN A 185 13.87 6.44 5.17
C GLN A 185 12.39 6.67 4.86
N THR A 186 11.56 6.68 5.89
CA THR A 186 10.16 7.13 5.77
C THR A 186 10.12 8.64 5.70
N LEU A 187 9.55 9.17 4.63
CA LEU A 187 9.32 10.61 4.47
C LEU A 187 8.00 11.03 5.11
N HIS A 188 6.91 10.34 4.75
CA HIS A 188 5.56 10.75 5.13
C HIS A 188 4.59 9.57 5.21
N ARG A 189 3.46 9.78 5.91
CA ARG A 189 2.41 8.78 6.12
C ARG A 189 1.03 9.44 6.04
N LEU A 190 0.19 8.95 5.14
CA LEU A 190 -1.21 9.34 5.04
C LEU A 190 -2.07 8.50 5.98
N LYS A 191 -2.97 9.16 6.72
CA LYS A 191 -3.85 8.51 7.70
C LYS A 191 -5.01 7.79 6.99
N PRO A 192 -5.29 6.52 7.30
CA PRO A 192 -6.49 5.86 6.81
C PRO A 192 -7.76 6.53 7.37
N LEU A 193 -8.90 6.42 6.65
CA LEU A 193 -10.21 6.76 7.21
C LEU A 193 -10.84 5.48 7.76
N GLY A 194 -10.90 5.36 9.09
CA GLY A 194 -11.26 4.09 9.71
C GLY A 194 -10.29 3.00 9.24
N TYR A 195 -10.80 2.06 8.45
CA TYR A 195 -10.06 0.90 7.94
C TYR A 195 -9.76 0.98 6.43
N LEU A 196 -10.05 2.11 5.78
CA LEU A 196 -9.85 2.30 4.35
C LEU A 196 -8.68 3.23 4.07
N GLY A 197 -7.84 2.81 3.13
CA GLY A 197 -6.71 3.58 2.63
C GLY A 197 -5.55 3.67 3.61
N GLY A 198 -4.98 4.86 3.70
CA GLY A 198 -3.68 5.08 4.31
C GLY A 198 -2.54 4.71 3.37
N ALA A 199 -1.43 5.43 3.48
CA ALA A 199 -0.26 5.18 2.65
C ALA A 199 1.02 5.57 3.37
N TRP A 200 2.12 4.93 3.01
CA TRP A 200 3.46 5.28 3.49
C TRP A 200 4.37 5.57 2.31
N PHE A 201 5.12 6.66 2.43
CA PHE A 201 6.13 7.05 1.46
C PHE A 201 7.51 6.83 2.04
N MET A 202 8.32 6.01 1.37
CA MET A 202 9.70 5.74 1.75
C MET A 202 10.62 5.93 0.54
N PHE A 203 11.84 6.36 0.78
CA PHE A 203 12.83 6.58 -0.28
C PHE A 203 14.21 6.13 0.17
N LYS A 204 15.03 5.77 -0.80
CA LYS A 204 16.41 5.32 -0.55
C LYS A 204 17.31 6.55 -0.40
N HIS A 205 17.80 6.80 0.81
CA HIS A 205 18.45 8.09 1.16
C HIS A 205 19.81 8.30 0.49
N ASP A 206 20.47 7.23 0.03
CA ASP A 206 21.71 7.31 -0.75
C ASP A 206 21.46 7.53 -2.26
N ALA A 207 20.21 7.43 -2.71
CA ALA A 207 19.84 7.48 -4.13
C ALA A 207 19.06 8.74 -4.51
N CYS A 208 18.40 9.41 -3.57
CA CYS A 208 17.74 10.69 -3.83
C CYS A 208 17.55 11.50 -2.55
N VAL A 209 17.38 12.80 -2.73
CA VAL A 209 16.82 13.71 -1.72
C VAL A 209 15.34 13.85 -2.01
N ALA A 210 14.49 13.61 -1.01
CA ALA A 210 13.04 13.73 -1.13
C ALA A 210 12.50 14.86 -0.26
N GLN A 211 11.54 15.61 -0.78
CA GLN A 211 10.87 16.70 -0.07
C GLN A 211 9.38 16.68 -0.35
N ILE A 212 8.56 16.98 0.66
CA ILE A 212 7.13 17.16 0.49
C ILE A 212 6.90 18.48 -0.24
N VAL A 213 6.14 18.43 -1.34
CA VAL A 213 5.77 19.59 -2.16
C VAL A 213 4.36 20.04 -1.83
N ASP A 214 3.46 19.09 -1.61
CA ASP A 214 2.07 19.33 -1.24
C ASP A 214 1.56 18.18 -0.38
N GLU A 215 0.72 18.50 0.60
CA GLU A 215 0.15 17.54 1.54
C GLU A 215 -1.26 17.97 1.95
N THR A 216 -2.20 17.04 1.87
CA THR A 216 -3.51 17.11 2.48
C THR A 216 -3.76 15.85 3.30
N ASP A 217 -4.92 15.76 3.95
CA ASP A 217 -5.31 14.53 4.67
C ASP A 217 -5.35 13.27 3.79
N ARG A 218 -5.45 13.44 2.46
CA ARG A 218 -5.67 12.35 1.49
C ARG A 218 -4.68 12.31 0.35
N ASP A 219 -3.95 13.40 0.15
CA ASP A 219 -3.06 13.59 -0.98
C ASP A 219 -1.66 13.92 -0.50
N LEU A 220 -0.67 13.38 -1.19
CA LEU A 220 0.73 13.67 -0.94
C LEU A 220 1.44 13.80 -2.28
N THR A 221 2.12 14.91 -2.48
CA THR A 221 3.06 15.09 -3.59
C THR A 221 4.48 15.26 -3.05
N VAL A 222 5.38 14.42 -3.53
CA VAL A 222 6.79 14.42 -3.15
C VAL A 222 7.65 14.77 -4.36
N GLY A 223 8.53 15.74 -4.18
CA GLY A 223 9.60 16.05 -5.14
C GLY A 223 10.87 15.28 -4.79
N LEU A 224 11.54 14.76 -5.81
CA LEU A 224 12.80 14.03 -5.71
C LEU A 224 13.89 14.76 -6.49
N SER A 225 15.07 14.86 -5.90
CA SER A 225 16.31 15.28 -6.57
C SER A 225 17.28 14.09 -6.61
N LEU A 226 17.73 13.75 -7.82
CA LEU A 226 18.51 12.55 -8.13
C LEU A 226 19.98 12.87 -8.45
N CYS A 227 20.33 14.14 -8.62
CA CYS A 227 21.64 14.62 -9.05
C CYS A 227 22.16 15.72 -8.13
#